data_AF-A0A6F9CKF3-F1
#
_entry.id   AF-A0A6F9CKF3-F1
#
_cell.length_a   1.000
_cell.length_b   1.000
_cell.length_c   1.000
_cell.angle_alpha   90.00
_cell.angle_beta   90.00
_cell.angle_gamma   90.00
#
_symmetry.space_group_name_H-M   'P 1'
#
loop_
_entity.id
_entity.type
_entity.pdbx_description
1 polymer ?
#
loop_
_entity_poly.entity_id
_entity_poly.type
_entity_poly.pdbx_seq_one_letter_code
_entity_poly.pdbx_strand_id
1 'polypeptide(L)'
;MAKLAMTSAEPWPIKGWDSSVRCLSYICPTLIQTGREFVVPIGAVVKLCDSGQIQVLDDEGNEHWISPQNATNIKPMHPTSIHGVEDMIRLGDLNEAGILRNLLIRYTEHLIYTYTGSILVAVNPYQVLPIYTADQIRLYTNKKIGEMSPHIFAIADNCYFNMQRNNRDQCCIISGESGAGKTESTKLILQFLAAISGQHSWIEQQVLEANPILEAFGNAKTIRNDNSSRFGKYIDIHFNKRGAIEGAKIEQYLLEKSRVCRQARDERNYHIFYCMLKGMPSDQKKKLGLGKATDYSYLTIGKCTVCDGRDDMKEYSNIQSAMKVLISYL
;
A
#
# COMPACT_ATOMS: atom_id res chain seq x y z
N MET A 1 -8.11 -1.48 -46.45
CA MET A 1 -9.54 -1.14 -46.27
C MET A 1 -10.23 -2.30 -45.60
N ALA A 2 -10.87 -2.06 -44.46
CA ALA A 2 -11.92 -2.91 -43.91
C ALA A 2 -12.98 -1.99 -43.26
N LYS A 3 -14.23 -2.18 -43.67
CA LYS A 3 -15.51 -1.62 -43.15
C LYS A 3 -16.30 -2.86 -42.66
N LEU A 4 -16.95 -2.93 -41.50
CA LEU A 4 -18.23 -2.35 -41.03
C LEU A 4 -18.38 -2.86 -39.54
N ALA A 5 -19.17 -2.35 -38.58
CA ALA A 5 -20.40 -1.57 -38.60
C ALA A 5 -20.60 -0.75 -37.29
N MET A 6 -21.51 0.23 -37.39
CA MET A 6 -21.86 1.29 -36.43
C MET A 6 -22.80 0.83 -35.32
N THR A 7 -22.76 1.49 -34.16
CA THR A 7 -23.97 2.07 -33.55
C THR A 7 -23.66 3.44 -32.92
N SER A 8 -24.64 4.32 -33.07
CA SER A 8 -24.66 5.75 -32.81
C SER A 8 -24.67 6.13 -31.34
N ALA A 9 -24.00 7.21 -30.97
CA ALA A 9 -24.50 8.14 -29.96
C ALA A 9 -23.82 9.50 -30.07
N GLU A 10 -24.45 10.42 -30.81
CA GLU A 10 -24.56 11.84 -30.44
C GLU A 10 -25.87 12.33 -31.10
N PRO A 11 -26.69 13.13 -30.41
CA PRO A 11 -26.39 14.57 -30.32
C PRO A 11 -26.79 15.18 -28.95
N TRP A 12 -26.18 16.27 -28.44
CA TRP A 12 -26.58 17.67 -28.68
C TRP A 12 -26.01 18.60 -27.57
N PRO A 13 -26.16 19.93 -27.66
CA PRO A 13 -25.43 20.93 -26.91
C PRO A 13 -26.16 21.30 -25.61
N ILE A 14 -25.46 22.06 -24.77
CA ILE A 14 -26.02 22.72 -23.60
C ILE A 14 -27.15 23.67 -24.04
N LYS A 15 -28.41 23.34 -23.69
CA LYS A 15 -29.50 24.25 -23.26
C LYS A 15 -30.78 23.46 -22.94
N GLY A 16 -31.26 23.57 -21.70
CA GLY A 16 -32.53 23.01 -21.22
C GLY A 16 -32.35 21.68 -20.46
N TRP A 17 -32.44 21.72 -19.13
CA TRP A 17 -32.45 20.51 -18.31
C TRP A 17 -33.82 19.82 -18.46
N ASP A 18 -33.83 18.66 -19.12
CA ASP A 18 -34.93 17.70 -19.08
C ASP A 18 -34.80 16.84 -17.81
N SER A 19 -35.85 16.83 -16.99
CA SER A 19 -35.94 16.12 -15.70
C SER A 19 -35.94 14.59 -15.80
N SER A 20 -35.87 14.01 -17.00
CA SER A 20 -35.94 12.55 -17.21
C SER A 20 -34.59 11.85 -17.41
N VAL A 21 -33.48 12.59 -17.58
CA VAL A 21 -32.14 12.01 -17.77
C VAL A 21 -31.34 12.07 -16.48
N ARG A 22 -31.18 10.92 -15.81
CA ARG A 22 -30.33 10.78 -14.62
C ARG A 22 -28.86 11.01 -15.02
N CYS A 23 -28.33 12.20 -14.76
CA CYS A 23 -26.92 12.53 -14.98
C CYS A 23 -26.07 12.05 -13.79
N LEU A 24 -24.93 11.41 -14.06
CA LEU A 24 -23.95 11.06 -13.03
C LEU A 24 -22.99 12.24 -12.83
N SER A 25 -22.64 12.52 -11.58
CA SER A 25 -21.84 13.69 -11.23
C SER A 25 -20.95 13.44 -10.03
N TYR A 26 -19.87 14.20 -9.95
CA TYR A 26 -19.08 14.35 -8.75
C TYR A 26 -19.58 15.53 -7.93
N ILE A 27 -19.58 15.35 -6.62
CA ILE A 27 -20.08 16.32 -5.66
C ILE A 27 -19.05 16.53 -4.56
N CYS A 28 -18.80 17.79 -4.22
CA CYS A 28 -17.87 18.16 -3.17
C CYS A 28 -18.51 17.94 -1.77
N PRO A 29 -17.89 17.21 -0.81
CA PRO A 29 -18.52 16.94 0.49
C PRO A 29 -18.72 18.12 1.41
N THR A 30 -18.05 19.26 1.15
CA THR A 30 -18.33 20.50 1.87
C THR A 30 -19.78 20.94 1.66
N LEU A 31 -20.40 20.52 0.55
CA LEU A 31 -21.82 20.71 0.26
C LEU A 31 -22.73 19.81 1.12
N ILE A 32 -22.18 18.75 1.70
CA ILE A 32 -22.87 17.70 2.47
C ILE A 32 -22.58 17.84 3.98
N GLN A 33 -21.99 18.96 4.44
CA GLN A 33 -21.66 19.25 5.86
C GLN A 33 -21.00 18.07 6.60
N THR A 34 -19.99 17.43 6.02
CA THR A 34 -19.42 16.20 6.59
C THR A 34 -18.43 16.44 7.75
N GLY A 35 -18.06 17.68 8.08
CA GLY A 35 -17.18 18.02 9.22
C GLY A 35 -15.77 17.40 9.16
N ARG A 36 -15.35 16.88 8.00
CA ARG A 36 -14.06 16.18 7.82
C ARG A 36 -12.94 17.16 7.49
N GLU A 37 -11.73 16.84 7.94
CA GLU A 37 -10.49 17.59 7.71
C GLU A 37 -10.11 17.66 6.21
N PHE A 38 -10.55 16.70 5.40
CA PHE A 38 -10.31 16.62 3.97
C PHE A 38 -11.61 16.69 3.16
N VAL A 39 -11.54 17.37 2.02
CA VAL A 39 -12.65 17.51 1.06
C VAL A 39 -12.50 16.43 -0.01
N VAL A 40 -13.35 15.40 0.03
CA VAL A 40 -13.21 14.17 -0.76
C VAL A 40 -14.38 13.98 -1.74
N PRO A 41 -14.26 14.23 -3.05
CA PRO A 41 -15.40 14.18 -3.97
C PRO A 41 -16.16 12.84 -3.92
N ILE A 42 -17.49 12.91 -3.91
CA ILE A 42 -18.41 11.76 -3.86
C ILE A 42 -19.11 11.62 -5.22
N GLY A 43 -19.29 10.38 -5.69
CA GLY A 43 -20.11 10.10 -6.86
C GLY A 43 -21.59 10.10 -6.51
N ALA A 44 -22.41 10.67 -7.40
CA ALA A 44 -23.86 10.73 -7.19
C ALA A 44 -24.63 10.78 -8.51
N VAL A 45 -25.91 10.40 -8.43
CA VAL A 45 -26.89 10.46 -9.50
C VAL A 45 -27.83 11.65 -9.24
N VAL A 46 -27.95 12.55 -10.21
CA VAL A 46 -28.98 13.60 -10.17
C VAL A 46 -30.36 12.98 -10.35
N LYS A 47 -31.25 13.20 -9.37
CA LYS A 47 -32.62 12.66 -9.34
C LYS A 47 -33.66 13.67 -9.81
N LEU A 48 -33.57 14.89 -9.30
CA LEU A 48 -34.47 15.99 -9.62
C LEU A 48 -33.66 17.27 -9.77
N CYS A 49 -34.11 18.12 -10.69
CA CYS A 49 -33.68 19.50 -10.77
C CYS A 49 -34.92 20.34 -11.03
N ASP A 50 -35.39 21.02 -9.99
CA ASP A 50 -36.55 21.87 -10.06
C ASP A 50 -36.22 23.23 -9.42
N SER A 51 -36.61 24.31 -10.10
CA SER A 51 -36.59 25.70 -9.63
C SER A 51 -35.37 26.15 -8.79
N GLY A 52 -34.18 25.62 -9.13
CA GLY A 52 -32.89 26.00 -8.54
C GLY A 52 -32.35 25.06 -7.45
N GLN A 53 -33.10 24.05 -7.02
CA GLN A 53 -32.61 23.01 -6.12
C GLN A 53 -32.32 21.72 -6.88
N ILE A 54 -31.16 21.12 -6.59
CA ILE A 54 -30.72 19.87 -7.22
C ILE A 54 -30.78 18.78 -6.16
N GLN A 55 -31.60 17.75 -6.40
CA GLN A 55 -31.62 16.55 -5.57
C GLN A 55 -30.68 15.50 -6.19
N VAL A 56 -29.80 14.95 -5.36
CA VAL A 56 -28.84 13.92 -5.77
C VAL A 56 -28.93 12.72 -4.83
N LEU A 57 -28.64 11.54 -5.36
CA LEU A 57 -28.48 10.30 -4.60
C LEU A 57 -27.01 9.89 -4.68
N ASP A 58 -26.31 9.84 -3.57
CA ASP A 58 -24.89 9.46 -3.56
C ASP A 58 -24.66 7.94 -3.75
N ASP A 59 -23.40 7.55 -3.93
CA ASP A 59 -22.98 6.15 -4.06
C ASP A 59 -23.29 5.30 -2.80
N GLU A 60 -23.57 5.92 -1.64
CA GLU A 60 -23.98 5.25 -0.40
C GLU A 60 -25.52 5.09 -0.29
N GLY A 61 -26.27 5.63 -1.25
CA GLY A 61 -27.74 5.57 -1.26
C GLY A 61 -28.41 6.66 -0.42
N ASN A 62 -27.68 7.67 0.03
CA ASN A 62 -28.23 8.81 0.75
C ASN A 62 -28.67 9.91 -0.22
N GLU A 63 -29.81 10.53 0.08
CA GLU A 63 -30.33 11.67 -0.68
C GLU A 63 -29.80 12.99 -0.11
N HIS A 64 -29.34 13.86 -1.01
CA HIS A 64 -28.84 15.19 -0.66
C HIS A 64 -29.51 16.27 -1.48
N TRP A 65 -29.73 17.42 -0.87
CA TRP A 65 -30.24 18.63 -1.53
C TRP A 65 -29.12 19.65 -1.68
N ILE A 66 -28.86 20.06 -2.92
CA ILE A 66 -27.84 21.05 -3.25
C ILE A 66 -28.51 22.37 -3.60
N SER A 67 -28.19 23.40 -2.83
CA SER A 67 -28.65 24.77 -3.05
C SER A 67 -28.09 25.34 -4.37
N PRO A 68 -28.80 26.26 -5.04
CA PRO A 68 -28.36 26.81 -6.32
C PRO A 68 -26.97 27.48 -6.27
N GLN A 69 -26.62 28.10 -5.14
CA GLN A 69 -25.30 28.73 -4.90
C GLN A 69 -24.13 27.73 -4.98
N ASN A 70 -24.42 26.45 -4.78
CA ASN A 70 -23.44 25.37 -4.74
C ASN A 70 -23.48 24.47 -5.99
N ALA A 71 -24.40 24.74 -6.94
CA ALA A 71 -24.57 23.93 -8.14
C ALA A 71 -23.32 23.93 -9.04
N THR A 72 -22.50 24.99 -9.01
CA THR A 72 -21.25 25.08 -9.79
C THR A 72 -20.16 24.12 -9.32
N ASN A 73 -20.30 23.57 -8.11
CA ASN A 73 -19.37 22.59 -7.56
C ASN A 73 -19.73 21.14 -7.97
N ILE A 74 -20.85 20.95 -8.65
CA ILE A 74 -21.23 19.67 -9.28
C ILE A 74 -20.53 19.61 -10.63
N LYS A 75 -19.80 18.52 -10.87
CA LYS A 75 -19.14 18.27 -12.16
C LYS A 75 -19.73 17.02 -12.81
N PRO A 76 -20.06 17.05 -14.11
CA PRO A 76 -20.51 15.84 -14.80
C PRO A 76 -19.42 14.77 -14.72
N MET A 77 -19.85 13.53 -14.55
CA MET A 77 -18.96 12.37 -14.46
C MET A 77 -18.80 11.74 -15.85
N HIS A 78 -17.55 11.51 -16.27
CA HIS A 78 -17.30 10.76 -17.50
C HIS A 78 -17.78 9.29 -17.41
N PRO A 79 -18.33 8.70 -18.49
CA PRO A 79 -18.84 7.33 -18.48
C PRO A 79 -17.85 6.24 -18.02
N THR A 80 -16.55 6.40 -18.31
CA THR A 80 -15.54 5.42 -17.85
C THR A 80 -15.31 5.44 -16.35
N SER A 81 -15.68 6.52 -15.66
CA SER A 81 -15.63 6.58 -14.21
C SER A 81 -16.79 5.86 -13.53
N ILE A 82 -17.80 5.38 -14.27
CA ILE A 82 -19.01 4.74 -13.73
C ILE A 82 -18.72 3.34 -13.17
N HIS A 83 -18.09 2.48 -13.99
CA HIS A 83 -17.83 1.07 -13.67
C HIS A 83 -16.40 0.81 -13.20
N GLY A 84 -15.55 1.83 -13.23
CA GLY A 84 -14.12 1.69 -12.99
C GLY A 84 -13.36 1.01 -14.13
N VAL A 85 -12.04 1.08 -14.05
CA VAL A 85 -11.08 0.59 -15.03
C VAL A 85 -9.90 -0.06 -14.31
N GLU A 86 -9.34 -1.10 -14.92
CA GLU A 86 -8.13 -1.75 -14.41
C GLU A 86 -6.87 -0.90 -14.57
N ASP A 87 -6.84 -0.01 -15.57
CA ASP A 87 -5.76 0.94 -15.82
C ASP A 87 -6.31 2.35 -15.93
N MET A 88 -5.92 3.21 -14.99
CA MET A 88 -6.44 4.56 -14.85
C MET A 88 -6.08 5.50 -16.00
N ILE A 89 -5.11 5.14 -16.86
CA ILE A 89 -4.86 5.90 -18.11
C ILE A 89 -6.04 5.83 -19.09
N ARG A 90 -6.98 4.90 -18.87
CA ARG A 90 -8.21 4.73 -19.67
C ARG A 90 -9.39 5.56 -19.12
N LEU A 91 -9.21 6.26 -18.00
CA LEU A 91 -10.20 7.21 -17.51
C LEU A 91 -10.30 8.38 -18.51
N GLY A 92 -11.54 8.77 -18.84
CA GLY A 92 -11.77 9.93 -19.72
C GLY A 92 -11.51 11.23 -18.98
N ASP A 93 -11.88 11.27 -17.70
CA ASP A 93 -11.55 12.37 -16.78
C ASP A 93 -10.50 11.92 -15.77
N LEU A 94 -9.22 12.20 -16.07
CA LEU A 94 -8.12 11.96 -15.15
C LEU A 94 -7.97 13.10 -14.12
N ASN A 95 -9.00 13.28 -13.31
CA ASN A 95 -8.99 14.19 -12.16
C ASN A 95 -9.00 13.41 -10.84
N GLU A 96 -8.79 14.11 -9.72
CA GLU A 96 -8.75 13.50 -8.39
C GLU A 96 -10.03 12.71 -8.07
N ALA A 97 -11.20 13.22 -8.46
CA ALA A 97 -12.48 12.56 -8.24
C ALA A 97 -12.62 11.26 -9.04
N GLY A 98 -12.18 11.25 -10.29
CA GLY A 98 -12.15 10.07 -11.15
C GLY A 98 -11.22 8.98 -10.62
N ILE A 99 -10.00 9.36 -10.24
CA ILE A 99 -9.01 8.44 -9.66
C ILE A 99 -9.55 7.83 -8.36
N LEU A 100 -10.03 8.66 -7.44
CA LEU A 100 -10.50 8.19 -6.14
C LEU A 100 -11.73 7.29 -6.27
N ARG A 101 -12.71 7.68 -7.10
CA ARG A 101 -13.90 6.85 -7.34
C ARG A 101 -13.52 5.51 -7.97
N ASN A 102 -12.58 5.50 -8.91
CA ASN A 102 -12.08 4.27 -9.51
C ASN A 102 -11.48 3.32 -8.45
N LEU A 103 -10.62 3.85 -7.58
CA LEU A 103 -10.04 3.08 -6.48
C LEU A 103 -11.11 2.59 -5.50
N LEU A 104 -12.10 3.43 -5.18
CA LEU A 104 -13.20 3.07 -4.28
C LEU A 104 -14.03 1.91 -4.82
N ILE A 105 -14.50 1.99 -6.07
CA ILE A 105 -15.29 0.92 -6.71
C ILE A 105 -14.53 -0.40 -6.67
N ARG A 106 -13.28 -0.37 -7.13
CA ARG A 106 -12.44 -1.57 -7.17
C ARG A 106 -12.22 -2.12 -5.77
N TYR A 107 -11.94 -1.26 -4.79
CA TYR A 107 -11.77 -1.68 -3.41
C TYR A 107 -13.04 -2.32 -2.81
N THR A 108 -14.22 -1.77 -3.10
CA THR A 108 -15.50 -2.36 -2.65
C THR A 108 -15.78 -3.73 -3.26
N GLU A 109 -15.21 -4.02 -4.43
CA GLU A 109 -15.24 -5.34 -5.08
C GLU A 109 -14.05 -6.24 -4.67
N HIS A 110 -13.30 -5.86 -3.63
CA HIS A 110 -12.08 -6.54 -3.17
C HIS A 110 -10.93 -6.60 -4.19
N LEU A 111 -10.95 -5.72 -5.21
CA LEU A 111 -9.90 -5.53 -6.20
C LEU A 111 -8.93 -4.44 -5.73
N ILE A 112 -7.93 -4.83 -4.94
CA ILE A 112 -7.02 -3.88 -4.28
C ILE A 112 -5.93 -3.26 -5.17
N TYR A 113 -5.72 -3.84 -6.35
CA TYR A 113 -4.66 -3.45 -7.27
C TYR A 113 -5.26 -2.73 -8.47
N THR A 114 -4.63 -1.64 -8.92
CA THR A 114 -5.04 -0.87 -10.09
C THR A 114 -3.82 -0.33 -10.81
N TYR A 115 -3.74 -0.45 -12.13
CA TYR A 115 -2.66 0.15 -12.90
C TYR A 115 -2.86 1.64 -13.10
N THR A 116 -1.75 2.34 -13.30
CA THR A 116 -1.69 3.66 -13.93
C THR A 116 -0.49 3.64 -14.87
N GLY A 117 -0.70 3.12 -16.08
CA GLY A 117 0.36 2.79 -17.02
C GLY A 117 1.27 1.70 -16.45
N SER A 118 2.56 1.99 -16.29
CA SER A 118 3.54 1.04 -15.74
C SER A 118 3.60 1.00 -14.20
N ILE A 119 2.82 1.84 -13.51
CA ILE A 119 2.79 1.92 -12.05
C ILE A 119 1.61 1.09 -11.54
N LEU A 120 1.81 0.42 -10.40
CA LEU A 120 0.76 -0.29 -9.68
C LEU A 120 0.37 0.48 -8.43
N VAL A 121 -0.90 0.86 -8.34
CA VAL A 121 -1.52 1.38 -7.11
C VAL A 121 -2.09 0.20 -6.32
N ALA A 122 -1.73 0.11 -5.05
CA ALA A 122 -2.19 -0.92 -4.13
C ALA A 122 -2.88 -0.27 -2.93
N VAL A 123 -4.11 -0.66 -2.65
CA VAL A 123 -4.88 -0.21 -1.48
C VAL A 123 -4.89 -1.34 -0.44
N ASN A 124 -4.41 -1.06 0.78
CA ASN A 124 -4.29 -2.10 1.81
C ASN A 124 -5.68 -2.67 2.18
N PRO A 125 -5.95 -3.98 2.01
CA PRO A 125 -7.24 -4.59 2.33
C PRO A 125 -7.52 -4.74 3.83
N TYR A 126 -6.49 -4.65 4.69
CA TYR A 126 -6.57 -5.02 6.11
C TYR A 126 -7.11 -6.45 6.38
N GLN A 127 -7.03 -7.32 5.38
CA GLN A 127 -7.41 -8.73 5.45
C GLN A 127 -6.53 -9.56 4.51
N VAL A 128 -6.46 -10.87 4.77
CA VAL A 128 -5.76 -11.80 3.89
C VAL A 128 -6.68 -12.13 2.71
N LEU A 129 -6.18 -11.93 1.49
CA LEU A 129 -6.88 -12.27 0.26
C LEU A 129 -6.23 -13.52 -0.39
N PRO A 130 -7.03 -14.46 -0.95
CA PRO A 130 -6.51 -15.69 -1.56
C PRO A 130 -5.93 -15.47 -2.98
N ILE A 131 -5.19 -14.38 -3.19
CA ILE A 131 -4.67 -13.94 -4.50
C ILE A 131 -3.15 -14.11 -4.65
N TYR A 132 -2.50 -14.77 -3.68
CA TYR A 132 -1.04 -14.94 -3.64
C TYR A 132 -0.61 -16.41 -3.68
N THR A 133 -1.41 -17.26 -4.33
CA THR A 133 -1.17 -18.71 -4.40
C THR A 133 -0.13 -19.07 -5.47
N ALA A 134 0.39 -20.30 -5.41
CA ALA A 134 1.27 -20.83 -6.46
C ALA A 134 0.59 -20.80 -7.85
N ASP A 135 -0.72 -20.99 -7.90
CA ASP A 135 -1.50 -20.91 -9.13
C ASP A 135 -1.50 -19.49 -9.72
N GLN A 136 -1.59 -18.48 -8.85
CA GLN A 136 -1.46 -17.07 -9.25
C GLN A 136 -0.05 -16.77 -9.75
N ILE A 137 1.00 -17.28 -9.10
CA ILE A 137 2.38 -17.14 -9.61
C ILE A 137 2.48 -17.67 -11.04
N ARG A 138 1.98 -18.89 -11.30
CA ARG A 138 1.99 -19.48 -12.66
C ARG A 138 1.18 -18.67 -13.66
N LEU A 139 0.04 -18.12 -13.23
CA LEU A 139 -0.85 -17.33 -14.07
C LEU A 139 -0.18 -16.03 -14.57
N TYR A 140 0.61 -15.38 -13.71
CA TYR A 140 1.28 -14.11 -14.00
C TYR A 140 2.69 -14.27 -14.60
N THR A 141 3.24 -15.49 -14.64
CA THR A 141 4.57 -15.75 -15.19
C THR A 141 4.58 -15.57 -16.72
N ASN A 142 5.57 -14.87 -17.25
CA ASN A 142 5.74 -14.56 -18.68
C ASN A 142 4.53 -13.82 -19.28
N LYS A 143 3.97 -12.86 -18.55
CA LYS A 143 2.83 -12.05 -19.01
C LYS A 143 3.24 -10.59 -19.10
N LYS A 144 2.84 -9.91 -20.18
CA LYS A 144 3.05 -8.47 -20.26
C LYS A 144 2.06 -7.74 -19.36
N ILE A 145 2.48 -6.58 -18.83
CA ILE A 145 1.56 -5.67 -18.14
C ILE A 145 0.38 -5.37 -19.06
N GLY A 146 -0.84 -5.54 -18.52
CA GLY A 146 -2.10 -5.37 -19.26
C GLY A 146 -2.64 -6.62 -19.95
N GLU A 147 -1.88 -7.72 -20.04
CA GLU A 147 -2.43 -9.02 -20.50
C GLU A 147 -3.23 -9.73 -19.40
N MET A 148 -2.88 -9.47 -18.14
CA MET A 148 -3.56 -9.94 -16.94
C MET A 148 -4.05 -8.76 -16.12
N SER A 149 -5.04 -9.01 -15.26
CA SER A 149 -5.55 -8.02 -14.31
C SER A 149 -4.45 -7.41 -13.43
N PRO A 150 -4.67 -6.23 -12.83
CA PRO A 150 -3.68 -5.59 -11.98
C PRO A 150 -3.23 -6.47 -10.81
N HIS A 151 -1.92 -6.69 -10.70
CA HIS A 151 -1.37 -7.49 -9.62
C HIS A 151 0.12 -7.22 -9.37
N ILE A 152 0.57 -7.40 -8.13
CA ILE A 152 1.98 -7.21 -7.75
C ILE A 152 2.92 -8.19 -8.47
N PHE A 153 2.43 -9.41 -8.77
CA PHE A 153 3.17 -10.40 -9.53
C PHE A 153 3.43 -9.98 -10.99
N ALA A 154 2.53 -9.20 -11.59
CA ALA A 154 2.77 -8.66 -12.93
C ALA A 154 3.96 -7.68 -12.94
N ILE A 155 4.12 -6.89 -11.87
CA ILE A 155 5.25 -5.98 -11.72
C ILE A 155 6.55 -6.77 -11.49
N ALA A 156 6.50 -7.80 -10.66
CA ALA A 156 7.65 -8.68 -10.41
C ALA A 156 8.11 -9.41 -11.70
N ASP A 157 7.17 -10.00 -12.46
CA ASP A 157 7.44 -10.65 -13.74
C ASP A 157 8.01 -9.65 -14.76
N ASN A 158 7.44 -8.45 -14.84
CA ASN A 158 7.93 -7.42 -15.75
C ASN A 158 9.38 -7.03 -15.45
N CYS A 159 9.74 -6.83 -14.18
CA CYS A 159 11.12 -6.59 -13.77
C CYS A 159 12.03 -7.77 -14.16
N TYR A 160 11.66 -8.99 -13.77
CA TYR A 160 12.48 -10.17 -14.05
C TYR A 160 12.68 -10.41 -15.55
N PHE A 161 11.60 -10.35 -16.33
CA PHE A 161 11.62 -10.51 -17.78
C PHE A 161 12.50 -9.45 -18.46
N ASN A 162 12.37 -8.17 -18.07
CA ASN A 162 13.18 -7.10 -18.65
C ASN A 162 14.67 -7.24 -18.28
N MET A 163 14.96 -7.68 -17.06
CA MET A 163 16.33 -7.97 -16.63
C MET A 163 16.96 -9.05 -17.52
N GLN A 164 16.28 -10.18 -17.71
CA GLN A 164 16.78 -11.29 -18.52
C GLN A 164 16.88 -10.93 -20.00
N ARG A 165 15.84 -10.30 -20.55
CA ARG A 165 15.77 -9.98 -21.98
C ARG A 165 16.79 -8.93 -22.39
N ASN A 166 16.97 -7.89 -21.57
CA ASN A 166 17.82 -6.75 -21.91
C ASN A 166 19.23 -6.84 -21.29
N ASN A 167 19.48 -7.84 -20.44
CA ASN A 167 20.72 -7.99 -19.67
C ASN A 167 21.11 -6.69 -18.94
N ARG A 168 20.12 -6.10 -18.24
CA ARG A 168 20.26 -4.83 -17.50
C ARG A 168 19.54 -4.91 -16.17
N ASP A 169 20.18 -4.38 -15.14
CA ASP A 169 19.61 -4.31 -13.79
C ASP A 169 18.27 -3.56 -13.79
N GLN A 170 17.38 -3.96 -12.88
CA GLN A 170 16.04 -3.41 -12.73
C GLN A 170 15.84 -2.93 -11.30
N CYS A 171 15.00 -1.91 -11.13
CA CYS A 171 14.66 -1.37 -9.82
C CYS A 171 13.14 -1.31 -9.67
N CYS A 172 12.62 -1.86 -8.58
CA CYS A 172 11.22 -1.74 -8.19
C CYS A 172 11.14 -0.84 -6.94
N ILE A 173 10.47 0.31 -7.08
CA ILE A 173 10.33 1.28 -5.99
C ILE A 173 8.93 1.13 -5.37
N ILE A 174 8.88 0.76 -4.10
CA ILE A 174 7.62 0.63 -3.34
C ILE A 174 7.53 1.82 -2.38
N SER A 175 6.61 2.74 -2.67
CA SER A 175 6.37 3.94 -1.86
C SER A 175 5.00 3.90 -1.21
N GLY A 176 4.83 4.68 -0.15
CA GLY A 176 3.58 4.77 0.59
C GLY A 176 3.80 5.16 2.05
N GLU A 177 2.75 5.61 2.70
CA GLU A 177 2.78 5.97 4.12
C GLU A 177 3.00 4.75 5.04
N SER A 178 3.19 5.01 6.33
CA SER A 178 3.30 3.96 7.35
C SER A 178 2.01 3.14 7.38
N GLY A 179 2.10 1.80 7.34
CA GLY A 179 0.93 0.92 7.28
C GLY A 179 0.32 0.72 5.88
N ALA A 180 0.83 1.37 4.82
CA ALA A 180 0.29 1.24 3.46
C ALA A 180 0.51 -0.14 2.80
N GLY A 181 1.25 -1.06 3.43
CA GLY A 181 1.50 -2.42 2.91
C GLY A 181 2.84 -2.65 2.22
N LYS A 182 3.77 -1.67 2.26
CA LYS A 182 5.10 -1.76 1.60
C LYS A 182 5.85 -3.06 1.90
N THR A 183 5.94 -3.43 3.18
CA THR A 183 6.64 -4.64 3.61
C THR A 183 6.02 -5.91 3.03
N GLU A 184 4.68 -6.02 3.05
CA GLU A 184 3.97 -7.17 2.47
C GLU A 184 4.15 -7.23 0.95
N SER A 185 4.09 -6.09 0.25
CA SER A 185 4.39 -6.03 -1.18
C SER A 185 5.82 -6.51 -1.49
N THR A 186 6.81 -6.12 -0.68
CA THR A 186 8.19 -6.63 -0.83
C THR A 186 8.25 -8.15 -0.66
N LYS A 187 7.59 -8.72 0.36
CA LYS A 187 7.56 -10.17 0.57
C LYS A 187 6.98 -10.90 -0.63
N LEU A 188 5.87 -10.41 -1.18
CA LEU A 188 5.19 -11.00 -2.32
C LEU A 188 6.04 -10.94 -3.60
N ILE A 189 6.77 -9.85 -3.84
CA ILE A 189 7.71 -9.76 -4.97
C ILE A 189 8.83 -10.80 -4.81
N LEU A 190 9.43 -10.91 -3.62
CA LEU A 190 10.49 -11.88 -3.36
C LEU A 190 10.01 -13.32 -3.52
N GLN A 191 8.82 -13.63 -3.01
CA GLN A 191 8.17 -14.93 -3.16
C GLN A 191 7.97 -15.28 -4.65
N PHE A 192 7.51 -14.33 -5.45
CA PHE A 192 7.33 -14.52 -6.88
C PHE A 192 8.67 -14.79 -7.58
N LEU A 193 9.68 -13.94 -7.33
CA LEU A 193 11.02 -14.07 -7.92
C LEU A 193 11.69 -15.40 -7.55
N ALA A 194 11.57 -15.83 -6.30
CA ALA A 194 12.08 -17.12 -5.86
C ALA A 194 11.42 -18.29 -6.62
N ALA A 195 10.08 -18.30 -6.67
CA ALA A 195 9.33 -19.33 -7.36
C ALA A 195 9.68 -19.46 -8.86
N ILE A 196 9.75 -18.35 -9.59
CA ILE A 196 10.07 -18.38 -11.04
C ILE A 196 11.55 -18.67 -11.32
N SER A 197 12.44 -18.39 -10.36
CA SER A 197 13.87 -18.73 -10.46
C SER A 197 14.13 -20.24 -10.36
N GLY A 198 13.09 -21.05 -10.13
CA GLY A 198 13.15 -22.51 -10.09
C GLY A 198 13.79 -23.05 -8.81
N GLN A 199 13.88 -22.23 -7.76
CA GLN A 199 14.45 -22.59 -6.46
C GLN A 199 13.52 -22.10 -5.35
N HIS A 200 13.15 -22.98 -4.42
CA HIS A 200 12.88 -22.52 -3.05
C HIS A 200 14.21 -22.07 -2.48
N SER A 201 14.63 -20.87 -2.85
CA SER A 201 15.95 -20.39 -2.48
C SER A 201 15.95 -20.17 -0.96
N TRP A 202 16.91 -20.77 -0.27
CA TRP A 202 17.20 -20.40 1.12
C TRP A 202 17.41 -18.87 1.26
N ILE A 203 17.76 -18.20 0.16
CA ILE A 203 17.99 -16.76 0.05
C ILE A 203 16.69 -15.99 0.29
N GLU A 204 15.57 -16.41 -0.30
CA GLU A 204 14.25 -15.83 -0.01
C GLU A 204 13.97 -15.89 1.49
N GLN A 205 14.12 -17.09 2.07
CA GLN A 205 13.91 -17.28 3.50
C GLN A 205 14.85 -16.41 4.32
N GLN A 206 16.15 -16.34 4.01
CA GLN A 206 17.12 -15.48 4.71
C GLN A 206 16.76 -13.99 4.62
N VAL A 207 16.31 -13.50 3.46
CA VAL A 207 15.87 -12.11 3.29
C VAL A 207 14.62 -11.82 4.12
N LEU A 208 13.71 -12.79 4.25
CA LEU A 208 12.51 -12.70 5.08
C LEU A 208 12.84 -12.78 6.58
N GLU A 209 13.74 -13.69 6.99
CA GLU A 209 14.23 -13.88 8.36
C GLU A 209 15.07 -12.68 8.85
N ALA A 210 15.61 -11.87 7.93
CA ALA A 210 16.24 -10.60 8.30
C ALA A 210 15.23 -9.55 8.81
N ASN A 211 13.94 -9.66 8.47
CA ASN A 211 12.95 -8.63 8.83
C ASN A 211 12.77 -8.47 10.35
N PRO A 212 12.56 -9.53 11.16
CA PRO A 212 12.44 -9.38 12.61
C PRO A 212 13.62 -8.62 13.24
N ILE A 213 14.83 -8.84 12.73
CA ILE A 213 16.03 -8.14 13.20
C ILE A 213 15.99 -6.67 12.77
N LEU A 214 15.79 -6.40 11.48
CA LEU A 214 15.76 -5.04 10.96
C LEU A 214 14.64 -4.21 11.59
N GLU A 215 13.47 -4.79 11.83
CA GLU A 215 12.36 -4.13 12.52
C GLU A 215 12.67 -3.86 13.99
N ALA A 216 13.33 -4.80 14.69
CA ALA A 216 13.70 -4.58 16.09
C ALA A 216 14.64 -3.37 16.26
N PHE A 217 15.63 -3.23 15.37
CA PHE A 217 16.64 -2.18 15.45
C PHE A 217 16.26 -0.90 14.70
N GLY A 218 15.32 -0.96 13.76
CA GLY A 218 14.98 0.13 12.85
C GLY A 218 13.54 0.63 12.92
N ASN A 219 12.64 -0.07 13.62
CA ASN A 219 11.27 0.38 13.84
C ASN A 219 11.04 0.87 15.27
N ALA A 220 10.11 1.81 15.40
CA ALA A 220 9.69 2.36 16.68
C ALA A 220 8.21 2.75 16.66
N LYS A 221 7.64 2.88 17.87
CA LYS A 221 6.32 3.47 18.05
C LYS A 221 6.39 4.98 17.83
N THR A 222 5.50 5.46 16.97
CA THR A 222 5.25 6.89 16.69
C THR A 222 3.79 7.21 17.00
N ILE A 223 3.40 8.49 16.95
CA ILE A 223 2.00 8.90 17.14
C ILE A 223 1.06 8.25 16.10
N ARG A 224 1.53 8.01 14.88
CA ARG A 224 0.71 7.53 13.75
C ARG A 224 0.77 6.02 13.53
N ASN A 225 1.84 5.36 13.96
CA ASN A 225 2.05 3.93 13.76
C ASN A 225 2.95 3.37 14.86
N ASP A 226 2.49 2.29 15.49
CA ASP A 226 3.16 1.56 16.55
C ASP A 226 4.40 0.76 16.10
N ASN A 227 4.48 0.41 14.81
CA ASN A 227 5.63 -0.29 14.19
C ASN A 227 6.16 0.50 12.97
N SER A 228 6.48 1.78 13.16
CA SER A 228 6.90 2.67 12.09
C SER A 228 8.37 2.47 11.75
N SER A 229 8.70 2.12 10.50
CA SER A 229 10.09 2.05 10.04
C SER A 229 10.73 3.43 10.00
N ARG A 230 11.90 3.54 10.64
CA ARG A 230 12.69 4.79 10.75
C ARG A 230 13.96 4.72 9.92
N PHE A 231 13.97 3.87 8.90
CA PHE A 231 15.02 3.70 7.90
C PHE A 231 14.38 3.28 6.57
N GLY A 232 15.05 3.60 5.47
CA GLY A 232 14.78 3.01 4.16
C GLY A 232 15.51 1.67 4.02
N LYS A 233 14.86 0.70 3.38
CA LYS A 233 15.44 -0.62 3.07
C LYS A 233 15.59 -0.74 1.57
N TYR A 234 16.78 -1.09 1.12
CA TYR A 234 17.09 -1.43 -0.26
C TYR A 234 17.54 -2.89 -0.30
N ILE A 235 17.00 -3.68 -1.20
CA ILE A 235 17.28 -5.11 -1.31
C ILE A 235 17.75 -5.38 -2.73
N ASP A 236 19.04 -5.66 -2.88
CA ASP A 236 19.59 -6.18 -4.13
C ASP A 236 19.37 -7.69 -4.17
N ILE A 237 18.80 -8.19 -5.27
CA ILE A 237 18.68 -9.61 -5.56
C ILE A 237 19.54 -9.90 -6.79
N HIS A 238 20.52 -10.78 -6.63
CA HIS A 238 21.46 -11.12 -7.67
C HIS A 238 21.02 -12.40 -8.38
N PHE A 239 21.02 -12.35 -9.70
CA PHE A 239 20.65 -13.48 -10.55
C PHE A 239 21.85 -13.91 -11.39
N ASN A 240 22.04 -15.22 -11.48
CA ASN A 240 23.05 -15.78 -12.37
C ASN A 240 22.59 -15.72 -13.84
N LYS A 241 23.49 -16.08 -14.77
CA LYS A 241 23.21 -16.10 -16.22
C LYS A 241 22.05 -17.02 -16.65
N ARG A 242 21.62 -17.95 -15.79
CA ARG A 242 20.47 -18.85 -16.03
C ARG A 242 19.16 -18.28 -15.48
N GLY A 243 19.19 -17.11 -14.82
CA GLY A 243 18.03 -16.51 -14.18
C GLY A 243 17.74 -17.02 -12.76
N ALA A 244 18.60 -17.85 -12.18
CA ALA A 244 18.41 -18.32 -10.81
C ALA A 244 18.98 -17.30 -9.81
N ILE A 245 18.32 -17.13 -8.66
CA ILE A 245 18.83 -16.29 -7.57
C ILE A 245 20.12 -16.90 -7.02
N GLU A 246 21.21 -16.14 -7.00
CA GLU A 246 22.52 -16.57 -6.48
C GLU A 246 22.94 -15.82 -5.20
N GLY A 247 22.31 -14.67 -4.92
CA GLY A 247 22.60 -13.90 -3.72
C GLY A 247 21.59 -12.79 -3.47
N ALA A 248 21.64 -12.23 -2.28
CA ALA A 248 20.92 -11.02 -1.93
C ALA A 248 21.75 -10.13 -1.00
N LYS A 249 21.59 -8.83 -1.11
CA LYS A 249 22.20 -7.83 -0.22
C LYS A 249 21.12 -6.88 0.28
N ILE A 250 21.12 -6.61 1.57
CA ILE A 250 20.23 -5.62 2.17
C ILE A 250 21.05 -4.42 2.61
N GLU A 251 20.71 -3.26 2.09
CA GLU A 251 21.29 -1.98 2.50
C GLU A 251 20.24 -1.12 3.20
N GLN A 252 20.70 -0.38 4.20
CA GLN A 252 19.87 0.49 5.01
C GLN A 252 20.23 1.94 4.72
N TYR A 253 19.22 2.79 4.59
CA TYR A 253 19.38 4.20 4.26
C TYR A 253 18.67 5.07 5.29
N LEU A 254 19.27 6.20 5.65
CA LEU A 254 18.65 7.27 6.44
C LEU A 254 18.01 6.79 7.76
N LEU A 255 18.68 5.89 8.50
CA LEU A 255 18.26 5.54 9.86
C LEU A 255 18.16 6.81 10.72
N GLU A 256 17.02 7.01 11.39
CA GLU A 256 16.78 8.14 12.29
C GLU A 256 17.60 8.01 13.58
N LYS A 257 18.90 8.30 13.51
CA LYS A 257 19.84 8.16 14.65
C LYS A 257 19.45 9.01 15.85
N SER A 258 18.84 10.19 15.61
CA SER A 258 18.35 11.09 16.66
C SER A 258 17.34 10.42 17.60
N ARG A 259 16.58 9.42 17.12
CA ARG A 259 15.59 8.70 17.93
C ARG A 259 16.21 8.00 19.13
N VAL A 260 17.48 7.60 19.07
CA VAL A 260 18.16 6.93 20.18
C VAL A 260 18.23 7.83 21.41
N CYS A 261 18.50 9.12 21.23
CA CYS A 261 18.68 10.07 22.33
C CYS A 261 17.50 11.03 22.52
N ARG A 262 16.52 11.08 21.61
CA ARG A 262 15.36 11.97 21.70
C ARG A 262 14.13 11.34 21.07
N GLN A 263 13.01 11.36 21.80
CA GLN A 263 11.71 10.96 21.29
C GLN A 263 10.68 12.07 21.56
N ALA A 264 9.68 12.21 20.69
CA ALA A 264 8.54 13.07 20.98
C ALA A 264 7.66 12.43 22.07
N ARG A 265 6.81 13.25 22.69
CA ARG A 265 5.84 12.75 23.67
C ARG A 265 4.95 11.67 23.04
N ASP A 266 4.70 10.61 23.79
CA ASP A 266 3.91 9.43 23.42
C ASP A 266 4.57 8.51 22.37
N GLU A 267 5.81 8.79 21.99
CA GLU A 267 6.64 7.91 21.15
C GLU A 267 7.61 7.06 21.97
N ARG A 268 8.08 5.96 21.38
CA ARG A 268 9.14 5.10 21.96
C ARG A 268 10.47 5.29 21.23
N ASN A 269 11.52 4.82 21.89
CA ASN A 269 12.78 4.47 21.22
C ASN A 269 12.59 3.21 20.35
N TYR A 270 13.66 2.73 19.72
CA TYR A 270 13.63 1.49 18.92
C TYR A 270 13.19 0.27 19.75
N HIS A 271 12.45 -0.64 19.11
CA HIS A 271 11.83 -1.79 19.78
C HIS A 271 12.84 -2.67 20.51
N ILE A 272 14.04 -2.85 19.96
CA ILE A 272 15.08 -3.72 20.51
C ILE A 272 15.38 -3.46 21.98
N PHE A 273 15.40 -2.19 22.42
CA PHE A 273 15.66 -1.85 23.82
C PHE A 273 14.60 -2.44 24.74
N TYR A 274 13.32 -2.28 24.39
CA TYR A 274 12.20 -2.80 25.18
C TYR A 274 12.13 -4.33 25.10
N CYS A 275 12.35 -4.90 23.91
CA CYS A 275 12.44 -6.36 23.71
C CYS A 275 13.53 -6.98 24.59
N MET A 276 14.75 -6.44 24.59
CA MET A 276 15.84 -6.92 25.44
C MET A 276 15.50 -6.82 26.94
N LEU A 277 15.02 -5.66 27.39
CA LEU A 277 14.71 -5.44 28.81
C LEU A 277 13.52 -6.28 29.30
N LYS A 278 12.60 -6.69 28.41
CA LYS A 278 11.49 -7.58 28.75
C LYS A 278 11.87 -9.05 28.61
N GLY A 279 12.36 -9.47 27.44
CA GLY A 279 12.57 -10.87 27.10
C GLY A 279 13.88 -11.51 27.54
N MET A 280 14.94 -10.74 27.85
CA MET A 280 16.22 -11.34 28.24
C MET A 280 16.13 -12.08 29.60
N PRO A 281 16.76 -13.27 29.75
CA PRO A 281 16.83 -13.99 31.03
C PRO A 281 17.43 -13.15 32.17
N SER A 282 16.99 -13.39 33.40
CA SER A 282 17.38 -12.59 34.58
C SER A 282 18.87 -12.68 34.91
N ASP A 283 19.50 -13.83 34.70
CA ASP A 283 20.93 -14.04 34.87
C ASP A 283 21.75 -13.22 33.87
N GLN A 284 21.32 -13.16 32.60
CA GLN A 284 21.95 -12.35 31.57
C GLN A 284 21.76 -10.85 31.84
N LYS A 285 20.54 -10.43 32.23
CA LYS A 285 20.29 -9.05 32.65
C LYS A 285 21.20 -8.64 33.80
N LYS A 286 21.37 -9.50 34.81
CA LYS A 286 22.27 -9.23 35.95
C LYS A 286 23.73 -9.08 35.52
N LYS A 287 24.21 -9.93 34.61
CA LYS A 287 25.58 -9.84 34.05
C LYS A 287 25.82 -8.52 33.30
N LEU A 288 24.81 -8.02 32.59
CA LEU A 288 24.86 -6.77 31.83
C LEU A 288 24.46 -5.53 32.65
N GLY A 289 24.10 -5.70 33.94
CA GLY A 289 23.64 -4.61 34.79
C GLY A 289 22.31 -3.99 34.37
N LEU A 290 21.42 -4.76 33.73
CA LEU A 290 20.19 -4.25 33.13
C LEU A 290 19.02 -4.19 34.13
N GLY A 291 18.42 -3.00 34.29
CA GLY A 291 17.20 -2.74 35.04
C GLY A 291 15.91 -2.74 34.21
N LYS A 292 14.91 -1.95 34.64
CA LYS A 292 13.64 -1.70 33.93
C LYS A 292 13.81 -0.59 32.90
N ALA A 293 12.93 -0.52 31.90
CA ALA A 293 12.95 0.56 30.90
C ALA A 293 12.88 1.96 31.54
N THR A 294 12.16 2.09 32.66
CA THR A 294 12.04 3.34 33.43
C THR A 294 13.34 3.85 34.03
N ASP A 295 14.34 2.98 34.16
CA ASP A 295 15.61 3.30 34.80
C ASP A 295 16.57 4.03 33.82
N TYR A 296 16.20 4.09 32.53
CA TYR A 296 17.04 4.67 31.47
C TYR A 296 16.39 5.92 30.88
N SER A 297 17.09 7.05 30.97
CA SER A 297 16.62 8.33 30.40
C SER A 297 16.30 8.23 28.91
N TYR A 298 17.12 7.53 28.12
CA TYR A 298 16.88 7.34 26.68
C TYR A 298 15.63 6.52 26.33
N LEU A 299 15.00 5.86 27.30
CA LEU A 299 13.77 5.10 27.09
C LEU A 299 12.54 5.79 27.69
N THR A 300 12.71 6.91 28.42
CA THR A 300 11.64 7.62 29.13
C THR A 300 11.39 9.05 28.65
N ILE A 301 12.26 9.63 27.80
CA ILE A 301 12.07 10.99 27.25
C ILE A 301 10.72 11.14 26.54
N GLY A 302 10.32 10.14 25.75
CA GLY A 302 9.01 10.13 25.08
C GLY A 302 7.82 9.91 26.01
N LYS A 303 8.04 9.67 27.32
CA LYS A 303 7.00 9.35 28.32
C LYS A 303 6.15 8.11 27.97
N CYS A 304 6.68 7.23 27.14
CA CYS A 304 6.03 6.02 26.70
C CYS A 304 7.03 4.85 26.72
N THR A 305 6.72 3.80 27.47
CA THR A 305 7.53 2.57 27.53
C THR A 305 6.77 1.34 27.05
N VAL A 306 5.46 1.48 26.81
CA VAL A 306 4.55 0.40 26.41
C VAL A 306 3.99 0.69 25.03
N CYS A 307 3.75 -0.36 24.27
CA CYS A 307 3.09 -0.30 22.97
C CYS A 307 1.94 -1.29 22.99
N ASP A 308 0.73 -0.78 22.91
CA ASP A 308 -0.47 -1.60 22.99
C ASP A 308 -0.50 -2.57 21.79
N GLY A 309 -0.91 -3.81 22.04
CA GLY A 309 -0.92 -4.86 21.01
C GLY A 309 0.45 -5.48 20.66
N ARG A 310 1.56 -5.02 21.25
CA ARG A 310 2.89 -5.63 21.05
C ARG A 310 3.38 -6.35 22.31
N ASP A 311 3.79 -7.61 22.14
CA ASP A 311 4.44 -8.41 23.19
C ASP A 311 5.97 -8.38 23.00
N ASP A 312 6.64 -7.43 23.66
CA ASP A 312 8.09 -7.27 23.56
C ASP A 312 8.88 -8.52 24.05
N MET A 313 8.31 -9.38 24.90
CA MET A 313 8.96 -10.63 25.32
C MET A 313 8.92 -11.68 24.20
N LYS A 314 7.76 -11.88 23.59
CA LYS A 314 7.62 -12.77 22.42
C LYS A 314 8.48 -12.30 21.26
N GLU A 315 8.48 -11.00 21.00
CA GLU A 315 9.29 -10.39 19.94
C GLU A 315 10.80 -10.59 20.17
N TYR A 316 11.27 -10.53 21.41
CA TYR A 316 12.66 -10.88 21.73
C TYR A 316 13.02 -12.32 21.34
N SER A 317 12.13 -13.28 21.63
CA SER A 317 12.32 -14.67 21.21
C SER A 317 12.37 -14.82 19.69
N ASN A 318 11.52 -14.09 18.96
CA ASN A 318 11.53 -14.07 17.49
C ASN A 318 12.86 -13.52 16.95
N ILE A 319 13.36 -12.42 17.52
CA ILE A 319 14.65 -11.82 17.14
C ILE A 319 15.80 -12.82 17.38
N GLN A 320 15.80 -13.52 18.53
CA GLN A 320 16.83 -14.51 18.82
C GLN A 320 16.79 -15.69 17.85
N SER A 321 15.60 -16.17 17.48
CA SER A 321 15.43 -17.24 16.49
C SER A 321 15.95 -16.80 15.11
N ALA A 322 15.56 -15.61 14.65
CA ALA A 322 16.02 -15.03 13.39
C ALA A 322 17.55 -14.86 13.37
N MET A 323 18.13 -14.33 14.46
CA MET A 323 19.59 -14.19 14.60
C MET A 323 20.29 -15.55 14.52
N LYS A 324 19.76 -16.58 15.19
CA LYS A 324 20.33 -17.94 15.11
C LYS A 324 20.32 -18.46 13.68
N VAL A 325 19.18 -18.34 12.99
CA VAL A 325 19.06 -18.79 11.59
C VAL A 325 20.12 -18.11 10.73
N LEU A 326 20.25 -16.78 10.79
CA LEU A 326 21.17 -16.05 9.91
C LEU A 326 22.65 -16.22 10.30
N ILE A 327 22.97 -16.31 11.59
CA ILE A 327 24.35 -16.45 12.07
C ILE A 327 24.86 -17.88 11.88
N SER A 328 23.99 -18.90 11.87
CA SER A 328 24.39 -20.28 11.55
C SER A 328 24.89 -20.47 10.11
N TYR A 329 24.76 -19.45 9.25
CA TYR A 329 25.31 -19.44 7.88
C TYR A 329 26.57 -18.58 7.72
N LEU A 330 27.11 -18.02 8.81
CA LEU A 330 28.39 -17.29 8.86
C LEU A 330 29.51 -18.17 9.43
#